data_AF-K1PZS6-F1
#
_entry.id   AF-K1PZS6-F1
#
_cell.length_a   1.000
_cell.length_b   1.000
_cell.length_c   1.000
_cell.angle_alpha   90.00
_cell.angle_beta   90.00
_cell.angle_gamma   90.00
#
_symmetry.space_group_name_H-M   'P 1'
#
loop_
_entity.id
_entity.type
_entity.pdbx_description
1 polymer ?
#
loop_
_entity_poly.entity_id
_entity_poly.type
_entity_poly.pdbx_seq_one_letter_code
_entity_poly.pdbx_strand_id
1 'polypeptide(L)'
;MADPKYANLPGIDHDAPDVYETEDLPEDDQAMQSPQDEGNENVESLALDTKAALGKFKGAQVKAEGLDFSDRISRSRRTGYDIEKTEYEMLEEGASKIETPQQKLQRLQHEIRELGEEVNAIQENVKKDATAEKISPVDISKQLEYLQHQLNDLHLEKLLGPEAKVDLSDPQGQLKKRLLTELAAYKPTEGKAPAGAKTDSSCVTYELFYRPEQAQFSRNARVAKLEERLERLEAVLGQGSDKVGILTADTDNKGVVESVGVLNSKLSLLEPSNLDQVDVRLASVLQKLNQIGEKKSGQADLDRQNKVTELYDMVKKWDSIRDTLPHVVDRLVSLKDLHEQALQFSQLLSHLDNAQQEITTTLGAHGDMMKKLQAMFKENSGTIQANCESLDQRVKALGK
;
A
#
# COMPACT_ATOMS: atom_id res chain seq x y z
N MET A 1 41.31 -7.24 -23.13
CA MET A 1 42.37 -6.96 -22.14
C MET A 1 42.33 -8.08 -21.12
N ALA A 2 43.45 -8.76 -20.86
CA ALA A 2 43.46 -9.90 -19.94
C ALA A 2 43.16 -9.45 -18.51
N ASP A 3 42.28 -10.17 -17.83
CA ASP A 3 41.98 -9.93 -16.43
C ASP A 3 43.23 -10.16 -15.56
N PRO A 4 43.57 -9.23 -14.65
CA PRO A 4 44.79 -9.31 -13.85
C PRO A 4 44.83 -10.54 -12.93
N LYS A 5 43.66 -11.13 -12.65
CA LYS A 5 43.53 -12.37 -11.86
C LYS A 5 44.07 -13.60 -12.60
N TYR A 6 44.04 -13.62 -13.92
CA TYR A 6 44.37 -14.80 -14.74
C TYR A 6 45.66 -14.66 -15.55
N ALA A 7 46.25 -13.46 -15.62
CA ALA A 7 47.45 -13.16 -16.41
C ALA A 7 48.70 -13.98 -16.05
N ASN A 8 48.79 -14.49 -14.81
CA ASN A 8 49.95 -15.26 -14.34
C ASN A 8 49.73 -16.78 -14.39
N LEU A 9 48.57 -17.25 -14.86
CA LEU A 9 48.26 -18.67 -14.95
C LEU A 9 48.72 -19.22 -16.31
N PRO A 10 49.59 -20.23 -16.35
CA PRO A 10 49.96 -20.89 -17.60
C PRO A 10 48.78 -21.68 -18.16
N GLY A 11 48.53 -21.60 -19.47
CA GLY A 11 47.48 -22.37 -20.16
C GLY A 11 46.12 -21.69 -20.27
N ILE A 12 46.02 -20.38 -20.04
CA ILE A 12 44.83 -19.58 -20.34
C ILE A 12 44.92 -19.08 -21.79
N ASP A 13 43.92 -19.41 -22.59
CA ASP A 13 43.78 -18.89 -23.95
C ASP A 13 43.20 -17.47 -23.89
N HIS A 14 43.94 -16.49 -24.39
CA HIS A 14 43.54 -15.08 -24.40
C HIS A 14 42.99 -14.60 -25.74
N ASP A 15 43.17 -15.39 -26.80
CA ASP A 15 42.83 -15.03 -28.17
C ASP A 15 41.55 -15.75 -28.65
N ALA A 16 41.06 -16.74 -27.89
CA ALA A 16 39.77 -17.36 -28.13
C ALA A 16 38.60 -16.42 -27.74
N PRO A 17 37.49 -16.42 -28.49
CA PRO A 17 36.25 -15.78 -28.07
C PRO A 17 35.72 -16.44 -26.79
N ASP A 18 35.16 -15.63 -25.89
CA ASP A 18 34.63 -16.07 -24.60
C ASP A 18 33.39 -16.97 -24.75
N VAL A 19 32.60 -16.74 -25.81
CA VAL A 19 31.35 -17.46 -26.10
C VAL A 19 31.34 -17.90 -27.56
N TYR A 20 31.01 -19.17 -27.79
CA TYR A 20 30.71 -19.72 -29.13
C TYR A 20 29.21 -20.03 -29.19
N GLU A 21 28.45 -19.13 -29.79
CA GLU A 21 27.00 -19.26 -29.97
C GLU A 21 26.61 -19.29 -31.45
N THR A 22 25.44 -19.86 -31.74
CA THR A 22 24.81 -19.78 -33.06
C THR A 22 24.29 -18.37 -33.29
N GLU A 23 24.19 -17.93 -34.56
CA GLU A 23 23.59 -16.63 -34.88
C GLU A 23 22.17 -16.54 -34.32
N ASP A 24 21.87 -15.43 -33.63
CA ASP A 24 20.53 -15.16 -33.11
C ASP A 24 19.53 -15.11 -34.27
N LEU A 25 18.55 -16.02 -34.23
CA LEU A 25 17.51 -16.09 -35.25
C LEU A 25 16.41 -15.06 -34.94
N PRO A 26 15.92 -14.31 -35.94
CA PRO A 26 14.86 -13.32 -35.77
C PRO A 26 13.48 -13.92 -35.45
N GLU A 27 13.38 -15.24 -35.28
CA GLU A 27 12.16 -15.95 -34.89
C GLU A 27 11.88 -15.82 -33.38
N ASP A 28 12.92 -15.65 -32.56
CA ASP A 28 12.78 -15.49 -31.09
C ASP A 28 12.16 -14.15 -30.68
N ASP A 29 12.25 -13.11 -31.53
CA ASP A 29 11.67 -11.78 -31.32
C ASP A 29 10.21 -11.68 -31.77
N GLN A 30 9.66 -12.71 -32.42
CA GLN A 30 8.29 -12.71 -32.87
C GLN A 30 7.38 -13.10 -31.71
N ALA A 31 6.59 -12.14 -31.23
CA ALA A 31 5.47 -12.42 -30.35
C ALA A 31 4.48 -13.33 -31.09
N MET A 32 4.65 -14.66 -30.96
CA MET A 32 3.63 -15.63 -31.32
C MET A 32 2.44 -15.36 -30.40
N GLN A 33 1.52 -14.52 -30.88
CA GLN A 33 0.19 -14.43 -30.31
C GLN A 33 -0.36 -15.85 -30.36
N SER A 34 -0.44 -16.49 -29.19
CA SER A 34 -1.16 -17.73 -29.06
C SER A 34 -2.56 -17.43 -29.60
N PRO A 35 -3.05 -18.15 -30.63
CA PRO A 35 -4.38 -17.92 -31.13
C PRO A 35 -5.33 -18.12 -29.95
N GLN A 36 -5.83 -17.01 -29.44
CA GLN A 36 -6.77 -16.97 -28.35
C GLN A 36 -8.00 -17.68 -28.90
N ASP A 37 -8.39 -18.81 -28.28
CA ASP A 37 -9.46 -19.71 -28.73
C ASP A 37 -10.54 -18.92 -29.47
N GLU A 38 -10.47 -18.94 -30.80
CA GLU A 38 -11.44 -18.24 -31.62
C GLU A 38 -12.79 -18.86 -31.27
N GLY A 39 -13.74 -18.01 -30.86
CA GLY A 39 -14.99 -18.42 -30.25
C GLY A 39 -15.61 -19.64 -30.95
N ASN A 40 -15.77 -20.71 -30.18
CA ASN A 40 -16.38 -21.93 -30.69
C ASN A 40 -17.87 -21.66 -30.96
N GLU A 41 -18.39 -21.97 -32.15
CA GLU A 41 -19.79 -21.69 -32.53
C GLU A 41 -20.83 -22.31 -31.58
N ASN A 42 -20.42 -23.35 -30.83
CA ASN A 42 -21.25 -24.04 -29.85
C ASN A 42 -21.12 -23.49 -28.41
N VAL A 43 -20.27 -22.48 -28.18
CA VAL A 43 -19.98 -21.93 -26.84
C VAL A 43 -20.24 -20.44 -26.84
N GLU A 44 -21.29 -20.03 -26.13
CA GLU A 44 -21.53 -18.61 -25.86
C GLU A 44 -20.55 -18.10 -24.80
N SER A 45 -19.64 -17.22 -25.20
CA SER A 45 -18.73 -16.53 -24.28
C SER A 45 -19.42 -15.29 -23.70
N LEU A 46 -19.96 -15.43 -22.49
CA LEU A 46 -20.59 -14.32 -21.77
C LEU A 46 -19.52 -13.51 -21.01
N ALA A 47 -19.30 -12.27 -21.45
CA ALA A 47 -18.46 -11.32 -20.71
C ALA A 47 -19.15 -10.93 -19.39
N LEU A 48 -18.58 -11.38 -18.28
CA LEU A 48 -19.07 -11.09 -16.93
C LEU A 48 -18.62 -9.68 -16.50
N ASP A 49 -19.55 -8.73 -16.50
CA ASP A 49 -19.32 -7.45 -15.80
C ASP A 49 -19.60 -7.63 -14.30
N THR A 50 -18.53 -7.69 -13.51
CA THR A 50 -18.58 -7.85 -12.06
C THR A 50 -19.28 -6.68 -11.37
N LYS A 51 -19.23 -5.46 -11.94
CA LYS A 51 -19.89 -4.28 -11.37
C LYS A 51 -21.40 -4.35 -11.58
N ALA A 52 -21.84 -4.68 -12.80
CA ALA A 52 -23.26 -4.88 -13.08
C ALA A 52 -23.83 -6.07 -12.29
N ALA A 53 -23.08 -7.17 -12.15
CA ALA A 53 -23.47 -8.30 -11.32
C ALA A 53 -23.64 -7.90 -9.86
N LEU A 54 -22.67 -7.17 -9.29
CA LEU A 54 -22.78 -6.67 -7.91
C LEU A 54 -23.99 -5.76 -7.73
N GLY A 55 -24.29 -4.89 -8.70
CA GLY A 55 -25.49 -4.06 -8.69
C GLY A 55 -26.79 -4.88 -8.62
N LYS A 56 -26.87 -5.99 -9.37
CA LYS A 56 -28.02 -6.90 -9.38
C LYS A 56 -28.22 -7.63 -8.04
N PHE A 57 -27.12 -7.99 -7.36
CA PHE A 57 -27.19 -8.81 -6.13
C PHE A 57 -27.04 -8.02 -4.82
N LYS A 58 -26.70 -6.72 -4.86
CA LYS A 58 -26.48 -5.89 -3.65
C LYS A 58 -27.67 -5.85 -2.69
N GLY A 59 -28.89 -5.96 -3.22
CA GLY A 59 -30.14 -5.97 -2.44
C GLY A 59 -30.63 -7.36 -2.02
N ALA A 60 -30.06 -8.43 -2.58
CA ALA A 60 -30.48 -9.79 -2.29
C ALA A 60 -29.74 -10.29 -1.04
N GLN A 61 -30.44 -10.39 0.08
CA GLN A 61 -29.93 -11.05 1.28
C GLN A 61 -30.48 -12.46 1.35
N VAL A 62 -29.62 -13.42 1.68
CA VAL A 62 -29.97 -14.83 1.78
C VAL A 62 -30.04 -15.19 3.25
N LYS A 63 -31.18 -15.75 3.70
CA LYS A 63 -31.29 -16.30 5.05
C LYS A 63 -30.81 -17.74 5.08
N ALA A 64 -30.02 -18.05 6.11
CA ALA A 64 -29.46 -19.38 6.35
C ALA A 64 -30.05 -20.08 7.59
N GLU A 65 -31.12 -19.53 8.17
CA GLU A 65 -31.75 -20.09 9.36
C GLU A 65 -32.65 -21.29 8.99
N GLY A 66 -32.42 -22.44 9.62
CA GLY A 66 -33.23 -23.66 9.40
C GLY A 66 -32.81 -24.54 8.23
N LEU A 67 -31.60 -24.34 7.67
CA LEU A 67 -31.06 -25.17 6.59
C LEU A 67 -30.78 -26.60 7.07
N ASP A 68 -31.54 -27.57 6.54
CA ASP A 68 -31.32 -29.00 6.78
C ASP A 68 -31.20 -29.75 5.44
N PHE A 69 -29.97 -30.08 5.05
CA PHE A 69 -29.63 -30.91 3.88
C PHE A 69 -29.55 -32.40 4.22
N SER A 70 -29.80 -32.81 5.46
CA SER A 70 -29.91 -34.24 5.76
C SER A 70 -31.16 -34.74 5.04
N ASP A 71 -31.08 -35.73 4.16
CA ASP A 71 -32.17 -36.16 3.25
C ASP A 71 -33.35 -36.87 3.98
N ARG A 72 -33.69 -36.42 5.19
CA ARG A 72 -34.73 -36.96 6.07
C ARG A 72 -36.11 -36.48 5.60
N ILE A 73 -36.94 -37.45 5.23
CA ILE A 73 -38.33 -37.21 4.81
C ILE A 73 -39.13 -36.61 5.98
N SER A 74 -39.67 -35.40 5.81
CA SER A 74 -40.45 -34.69 6.83
C SER A 74 -41.75 -34.13 6.25
N ARG A 75 -42.72 -33.79 7.11
CA ARG A 75 -44.06 -33.30 6.70
C ARG A 75 -44.08 -31.88 6.12
N SER A 76 -43.08 -31.04 6.39
CA SER A 76 -42.98 -29.69 5.83
C SER A 76 -42.08 -29.69 4.59
N ARG A 77 -42.38 -28.84 3.60
CA ARG A 77 -41.47 -28.59 2.48
C ARG A 77 -40.19 -27.98 3.05
N ARG A 78 -39.07 -28.65 2.80
CA ARG A 78 -37.75 -28.13 3.12
C ARG A 78 -37.35 -27.20 2.00
N THR A 79 -37.40 -25.91 2.26
CA THR A 79 -36.79 -24.89 1.40
C THR A 79 -35.33 -24.76 1.81
N GLY A 80 -34.44 -24.69 0.82
CA GLY A 80 -33.02 -24.42 1.06
C GLY A 80 -32.81 -22.97 1.44
N TYR A 81 -31.84 -22.32 0.81
CA TYR A 81 -31.67 -20.88 0.93
C TYR A 81 -32.95 -20.16 0.49
N ASP A 82 -33.54 -19.40 1.41
CA ASP A 82 -34.70 -18.56 1.11
C ASP A 82 -34.23 -17.11 0.88
N ILE A 83 -34.75 -16.52 -0.19
CA ILE A 83 -34.49 -15.12 -0.55
C ILE A 83 -35.72 -14.36 -0.11
N GLU A 84 -35.60 -13.53 0.92
CA GLU A 84 -36.65 -12.59 1.26
C GLU A 84 -36.78 -11.57 0.14
N LYS A 85 -37.71 -11.81 -0.78
CA LYS A 85 -38.16 -10.77 -1.68
C LYS A 85 -38.80 -9.70 -0.81
N THR A 86 -38.17 -8.53 -0.74
CA THR A 86 -38.71 -7.29 -0.17
C THR A 86 -39.83 -6.69 -1.04
N GLU A 87 -40.44 -7.49 -1.90
CA GLU A 87 -41.51 -7.08 -2.79
C GLU A 87 -42.85 -7.33 -2.09
N TYR A 88 -43.39 -6.23 -1.53
CA TYR A 88 -44.80 -5.93 -1.26
C TYR A 88 -45.81 -7.08 -1.49
N GLU A 89 -45.91 -8.02 -0.55
CA GLU A 89 -47.09 -8.88 -0.43
C GLU A 89 -47.97 -8.37 0.73
N MET A 90 -49.14 -7.84 0.38
CA MET A 90 -50.24 -7.72 1.35
C MET A 90 -50.81 -9.11 1.55
N LEU A 91 -50.73 -9.63 2.78
CA LEU A 91 -51.34 -10.91 3.14
C LEU A 91 -52.87 -10.79 3.05
N GLU A 92 -53.51 -11.81 2.47
CA GLU A 92 -54.96 -11.92 2.38
C GLU A 92 -55.59 -12.06 3.78
N GLU A 93 -56.76 -11.47 3.96
CA GLU A 93 -57.47 -11.36 5.24
C GLU A 93 -57.79 -12.77 5.79
N GLY A 94 -57.13 -13.16 6.88
CA GLY A 94 -57.32 -14.47 7.54
C GLY A 94 -56.09 -15.39 7.60
N ALA A 95 -54.94 -14.99 7.07
CA ALA A 95 -53.72 -15.80 7.16
C ALA A 95 -53.03 -15.63 8.54
N SER A 96 -53.03 -16.69 9.35
CA SER A 96 -52.42 -16.78 10.69
C SER A 96 -50.87 -16.85 10.68
N LYS A 97 -50.19 -16.01 9.89
CA LYS A 97 -48.75 -15.80 9.95
C LYS A 97 -48.45 -14.54 10.77
N ILE A 98 -47.38 -14.59 11.57
CA ILE A 98 -46.96 -13.46 12.42
C ILE A 98 -46.52 -12.31 11.50
N GLU A 99 -47.29 -11.21 11.52
CA GLU A 99 -46.98 -10.00 10.74
C GLU A 99 -45.61 -9.42 11.15
N THR A 100 -44.79 -9.04 10.16
CA THR A 100 -43.56 -8.30 10.46
C THR A 100 -43.90 -6.88 10.97
N PRO A 101 -43.07 -6.25 11.82
CA PRO A 101 -43.36 -4.91 12.36
C PRO A 101 -43.62 -3.86 11.29
N GLN A 102 -42.96 -3.96 10.13
CA GLN A 102 -43.12 -3.04 9.00
C GLN A 102 -44.40 -3.31 8.20
N GLN A 103 -44.82 -4.57 8.04
CA GLN A 103 -46.10 -4.93 7.43
C GLN A 103 -47.27 -4.55 8.34
N LYS A 104 -47.12 -4.73 9.66
CA LYS A 104 -48.07 -4.24 10.66
C LYS A 104 -48.17 -2.71 10.64
N LEU A 105 -47.05 -2.01 10.49
CA LEU A 105 -47.03 -0.55 10.33
C LEU A 105 -47.77 -0.14 9.05
N GLN A 106 -47.59 -0.84 7.93
CA GLN A 106 -48.29 -0.53 6.68
C GLN A 106 -49.79 -0.86 6.73
N ARG A 107 -50.20 -1.97 7.36
CA ARG A 107 -51.62 -2.25 7.64
C ARG A 107 -52.20 -1.17 8.53
N LEU A 108 -51.52 -0.82 9.62
CA LEU A 108 -51.94 0.27 10.49
C LEU A 108 -51.96 1.62 9.75
N GLN A 109 -51.04 1.88 8.82
CA GLN A 109 -51.07 3.08 7.98
C GLN A 109 -52.27 3.06 7.04
N HIS A 110 -52.66 1.90 6.53
CA HIS A 110 -53.86 1.75 5.71
C HIS A 110 -55.12 1.92 6.54
N GLU A 111 -55.21 1.30 7.73
CA GLU A 111 -56.30 1.47 8.68
C GLU A 111 -56.38 2.91 9.21
N ILE A 112 -55.24 3.58 9.44
CA ILE A 112 -55.18 4.99 9.82
C ILE A 112 -55.56 5.89 8.64
N ARG A 113 -55.25 5.50 7.41
CA ARG A 113 -55.67 6.23 6.21
C ARG A 113 -57.17 6.06 5.99
N GLU A 114 -57.71 4.86 6.14
CA GLU A 114 -59.13 4.56 6.04
C GLU A 114 -59.92 5.25 7.16
N LEU A 115 -59.46 5.15 8.41
CA LEU A 115 -59.99 5.95 9.52
C LEU A 115 -59.80 7.44 9.28
N GLY A 116 -58.72 7.84 8.62
CA GLY A 116 -58.45 9.21 8.20
C GLY A 116 -59.40 9.69 7.09
N GLU A 117 -59.82 8.80 6.19
CA GLU A 117 -60.82 9.03 5.15
C GLU A 117 -62.23 9.06 5.75
N GLU A 118 -62.54 8.22 6.74
CA GLU A 118 -63.77 8.30 7.53
C GLU A 118 -63.82 9.57 8.37
N VAL A 119 -62.72 9.94 9.04
CA VAL A 119 -62.59 11.18 9.79
C VAL A 119 -62.57 12.39 8.86
N ASN A 120 -62.04 12.28 7.64
CA ASN A 120 -62.13 13.30 6.59
C ASN A 120 -63.54 13.38 5.99
N ALA A 121 -64.30 12.30 5.91
CA ALA A 121 -65.71 12.34 5.55
C ALA A 121 -66.54 12.99 6.68
N ILE A 122 -66.18 12.73 7.95
CA ILE A 122 -66.72 13.43 9.13
C ILE A 122 -66.23 14.89 9.17
N GLN A 123 -65.00 15.16 8.72
CA GLN A 123 -64.43 16.50 8.65
C GLN A 123 -64.91 17.27 7.44
N GLU A 124 -65.24 16.72 6.27
CA GLU A 124 -65.90 17.46 5.19
C GLU A 124 -67.34 17.83 5.61
N ASN A 125 -67.93 17.00 6.48
CA ASN A 125 -69.16 17.37 7.20
C ASN A 125 -68.95 18.47 8.27
N VAL A 126 -67.71 18.76 8.70
CA VAL A 126 -67.36 19.76 9.75
C VAL A 126 -66.50 20.95 9.26
N LYS A 127 -65.77 20.83 8.15
CA LYS A 127 -64.82 21.77 7.52
C LYS A 127 -65.43 22.35 6.24
N LYS A 128 -66.68 22.79 6.39
CA LYS A 128 -67.12 24.06 5.80
C LYS A 128 -66.41 25.27 6.45
N ASP A 129 -65.53 25.04 7.43
CA ASP A 129 -64.76 26.07 8.14
C ASP A 129 -63.22 25.92 7.98
N ALA A 130 -62.65 26.89 7.23
CA ALA A 130 -61.32 27.54 7.29
C ALA A 130 -60.02 26.69 7.29
N THR A 131 -59.30 26.56 6.16
CA THR A 131 -58.23 27.43 5.59
C THR A 131 -56.91 27.55 6.37
N ALA A 132 -55.81 27.26 5.66
CA ALA A 132 -54.44 27.04 6.11
C ALA A 132 -53.55 28.29 6.06
N GLU A 133 -52.58 28.39 6.98
CA GLU A 133 -51.34 29.16 6.84
C GLU A 133 -50.25 28.59 7.78
N LYS A 134 -48.99 28.46 7.28
CA LYS A 134 -47.70 28.62 8.02
C LYS A 134 -46.50 28.14 7.18
N ILE A 135 -45.71 29.07 6.64
CA ILE A 135 -44.23 28.97 6.59
C ILE A 135 -43.69 30.37 6.94
N SER A 136 -42.83 30.45 7.95
CA SER A 136 -42.40 31.69 8.61
C SER A 136 -41.17 32.30 7.93
N PRO A 137 -41.17 33.60 7.58
CA PRO A 137 -40.04 34.31 6.97
C PRO A 137 -38.80 34.44 7.89
N VAL A 138 -38.94 34.11 9.18
CA VAL A 138 -37.87 34.22 10.19
C VAL A 138 -36.75 33.18 9.98
N ASP A 139 -37.07 32.02 9.41
CA ASP A 139 -36.08 30.95 9.23
C ASP A 139 -35.11 31.25 8.07
N ILE A 140 -35.56 32.04 7.09
CA ILE A 140 -34.76 32.45 5.93
C ILE A 140 -33.69 33.48 6.35
N SER A 141 -34.01 34.41 7.25
CA SER A 141 -33.04 35.40 7.76
C SER A 141 -31.88 34.74 8.51
N LYS A 142 -32.14 33.70 9.31
CA LYS A 142 -31.08 32.98 10.05
C LYS A 142 -30.12 32.25 9.11
N GLN A 143 -30.61 31.70 8.01
CA GLN A 143 -29.78 31.05 7.00
C GLN A 143 -28.90 32.06 6.24
N LEU A 144 -29.41 33.27 6.00
CA LEU A 144 -28.66 34.35 5.37
C LEU A 144 -27.48 34.83 6.24
N GLU A 145 -27.72 35.02 7.54
CA GLU A 145 -26.65 35.38 8.50
C GLU A 145 -25.58 34.28 8.61
N TYR A 146 -26.01 33.02 8.64
CA TYR A 146 -25.08 31.88 8.64
C TYR A 146 -24.18 31.86 7.40
N LEU A 147 -24.75 32.11 6.21
CA LEU A 147 -23.99 32.16 4.97
C LEU A 147 -23.00 33.35 4.94
N GLN A 148 -23.39 34.49 5.50
CA GLN A 148 -22.52 35.67 5.60
C GLN A 148 -21.32 35.41 6.53
N HIS A 149 -21.52 34.70 7.63
CA HIS A 149 -20.44 34.27 8.51
C HIS A 149 -19.47 33.31 7.80
N GLN A 150 -19.99 32.33 7.07
CA GLN A 150 -19.15 31.40 6.29
C GLN A 150 -18.32 32.10 5.21
N LEU A 151 -18.89 33.10 4.54
CA LEU A 151 -18.16 33.86 3.51
C LEU A 151 -17.01 34.68 4.12
N ASN A 152 -17.24 35.31 5.27
CA ASN A 152 -16.23 36.09 5.97
C ASN A 152 -15.09 35.20 6.49
N ASP A 153 -15.40 34.00 6.98
CA ASP A 153 -14.41 33.03 7.45
C ASP A 153 -13.51 32.55 6.30
N LEU A 154 -14.10 32.22 5.14
CA LEU A 154 -13.33 31.85 3.94
C LEU A 154 -12.46 33.00 3.41
N HIS A 155 -12.93 34.24 3.52
CA HIS A 155 -12.17 35.41 3.12
C HIS A 155 -11.00 35.69 4.09
N LEU A 156 -11.21 35.47 5.40
CA LEU A 156 -10.16 35.52 6.42
C LEU A 156 -9.10 34.45 6.19
N GLU A 157 -9.50 33.21 5.89
CA GLU A 157 -8.57 32.10 5.58
C GLU A 157 -7.69 32.41 4.35
N LYS A 158 -8.29 32.99 3.30
CA LYS A 158 -7.56 33.39 2.09
C LYS A 158 -6.58 34.55 2.33
N LEU A 159 -6.91 35.49 3.22
CA LEU A 159 -6.06 36.64 3.55
C LEU A 159 -4.93 36.28 4.53
N LEU A 160 -5.18 35.39 5.48
CA LEU A 160 -4.21 34.98 6.49
C LEU A 160 -3.30 33.83 6.00
N GLY A 161 -3.72 33.10 4.97
CA GLY A 161 -3.00 31.96 4.43
C GLY A 161 -3.16 30.69 5.27
N PRO A 162 -2.96 29.48 4.67
CA PRO A 162 -3.20 28.19 5.32
C PRO A 162 -2.27 27.90 6.52
N GLU A 163 -1.26 28.74 6.74
CA GLU A 163 -0.25 28.62 7.80
C GLU A 163 -0.61 29.41 9.08
N ALA A 164 -1.55 30.34 9.01
CA ALA A 164 -1.88 31.23 10.12
C ALA A 164 -2.98 30.63 11.02
N LYS A 165 -2.57 29.79 11.96
CA LYS A 165 -3.45 29.36 13.06
C LYS A 165 -3.70 30.53 14.00
N VAL A 166 -4.88 31.14 13.89
CA VAL A 166 -5.33 32.16 14.85
C VAL A 166 -5.84 31.46 16.11
N ASP A 167 -4.94 31.20 17.06
CA ASP A 167 -5.32 30.75 18.40
C ASP A 167 -5.96 31.95 19.15
N LEU A 168 -7.29 32.07 19.15
CA LEU A 168 -8.03 33.15 19.86
C LEU A 168 -7.68 33.24 21.35
N SER A 169 -7.24 32.14 21.95
CA SER A 169 -6.85 32.01 23.35
C SER A 169 -5.42 32.51 23.65
N ASP A 170 -4.56 32.69 22.65
CA ASP A 170 -3.20 33.25 22.86
C ASP A 170 -2.79 34.14 21.67
N PRO A 171 -3.37 35.35 21.54
CA PRO A 171 -3.21 36.23 20.37
C PRO A 171 -1.79 36.75 20.15
N GLN A 172 -0.87 36.55 21.10
CA GLN A 172 0.54 36.97 21.00
C GLN A 172 1.54 35.86 21.36
N GLY A 173 1.09 34.62 21.58
CA GLY A 173 1.96 33.52 22.03
C GLY A 173 2.58 33.79 23.40
N GLN A 174 1.94 34.60 24.25
CA GLN A 174 2.46 34.99 25.56
C GLN A 174 2.44 33.82 26.53
N LEU A 175 1.43 32.92 26.45
CA LEU A 175 1.39 31.71 27.27
C LEU A 175 2.50 30.75 26.85
N LYS A 176 2.74 30.60 25.55
CA LYS A 176 3.88 29.82 25.01
C LYS A 176 5.21 30.38 25.53
N LYS A 177 5.40 31.71 25.49
CA LYS A 177 6.61 32.37 26.01
C LYS A 177 6.76 32.25 27.52
N ARG A 178 5.67 32.39 28.30
CA ARG A 178 5.70 32.21 29.77
C ARG A 178 6.03 30.79 30.15
N LEU A 179 5.40 29.80 29.51
CA LEU A 179 5.70 28.39 29.73
C LEU A 179 7.16 28.07 29.37
N LEU A 180 7.68 28.59 28.24
CA LEU A 180 9.09 28.45 27.89
C LEU A 180 10.03 29.14 28.90
N THR A 181 9.62 30.28 29.47
CA THR A 181 10.41 31.01 30.47
C THR A 181 10.38 30.29 31.82
N GLU A 182 9.24 29.74 32.22
CA GLU A 182 9.07 28.93 33.43
C GLU A 182 9.81 27.59 33.32
N LEU A 183 9.79 26.95 32.15
CA LEU A 183 10.62 25.77 31.85
C LEU A 183 12.12 26.12 31.82
N ALA A 184 12.51 27.28 31.28
CA ALA A 184 13.90 27.71 31.27
C ALA A 184 14.41 28.13 32.66
N ALA A 185 13.52 28.68 33.50
CA ALA A 185 13.79 28.94 34.93
C ALA A 185 13.91 27.63 35.72
N TYR A 186 13.21 26.58 35.28
CA TYR A 186 13.36 25.22 35.78
C TYR A 186 14.58 24.53 35.16
N LYS A 187 15.79 24.92 35.60
CA LYS A 187 17.01 24.13 35.29
C LYS A 187 16.96 22.79 36.04
N PRO A 188 17.13 21.64 35.37
CA PRO A 188 17.25 20.37 36.07
C PRO A 188 18.55 20.42 36.89
N THR A 189 18.43 20.24 38.20
CA THR A 189 19.58 19.84 39.00
C THR A 189 19.93 18.41 38.57
N GLU A 190 21.04 18.25 37.84
CA GLU A 190 21.63 16.93 37.64
C GLU A 190 21.97 16.34 39.01
N GLY A 191 21.16 15.38 39.45
CA GLY A 191 21.33 14.74 40.76
C GLY A 191 20.29 13.66 40.98
N LYS A 192 20.62 12.44 40.56
CA LYS A 192 20.07 11.12 40.98
C LYS A 192 18.65 11.11 41.57
N ALA A 193 17.74 10.46 40.85
CA ALA A 193 16.45 10.04 41.36
C ALA A 193 16.56 9.29 42.71
N PRO A 194 15.81 9.71 43.75
CA PRO A 194 15.35 8.82 44.79
C PRO A 194 13.94 8.36 44.45
N ALA A 195 13.76 7.04 44.34
CA ALA A 195 12.46 6.42 44.40
C ALA A 195 11.83 6.70 45.77
N GLY A 196 10.66 7.35 45.79
CA GLY A 196 9.92 7.59 47.02
C GLY A 196 8.90 8.72 46.85
N ALA A 197 7.64 8.35 46.64
CA ALA A 197 6.51 9.25 46.51
C ALA A 197 6.40 10.22 47.71
N LYS A 198 6.66 11.51 47.47
CA LYS A 198 6.07 12.65 48.19
C LYS A 198 5.86 13.79 47.20
N THR A 199 4.64 14.30 47.16
CA THR A 199 4.20 15.46 46.38
C THR A 199 4.79 16.73 46.98
N ASP A 200 5.97 17.12 46.51
CA ASP A 200 6.55 18.44 46.77
C ASP A 200 6.31 19.37 45.58
N SER A 201 5.91 20.60 45.93
CA SER A 201 5.48 21.69 45.07
C SER A 201 6.60 22.27 44.19
N SER A 202 6.97 21.55 43.12
CA SER A 202 7.38 22.11 41.81
C SER A 202 7.73 21.00 40.80
N CYS A 203 6.91 19.95 40.69
CA CYS A 203 7.10 18.92 39.66
C CYS A 203 6.31 19.29 38.40
N VAL A 204 7.00 19.62 37.30
CA VAL A 204 6.37 19.77 35.98
C VAL A 204 6.11 18.37 35.42
N THR A 205 4.86 17.93 35.52
CA THR A 205 4.39 16.70 34.87
C THR A 205 3.78 17.07 33.52
N TYR A 206 4.48 16.72 32.44
CA TYR A 206 3.97 16.88 31.08
C TYR A 206 3.38 15.56 30.61
N GLU A 207 2.05 15.46 30.60
CA GLU A 207 1.33 14.29 30.10
C GLU A 207 1.05 14.44 28.61
N LEU A 208 1.87 13.78 27.78
CA LEU A 208 1.67 13.74 26.34
C LEU A 208 0.64 12.67 25.96
N PHE A 209 -0.58 13.08 25.63
CA PHE A 209 -1.57 12.20 25.02
C PHE A 209 -1.38 12.13 23.50
N TYR A 210 -0.53 11.20 23.05
CA TYR A 210 -0.35 10.90 21.63
C TYR A 210 -1.16 9.67 21.23
N ARG A 211 -1.96 9.77 20.15
CA ARG A 211 -2.67 8.63 19.54
C ARG A 211 -1.90 8.14 18.31
N PRO A 212 -1.03 7.12 18.43
CA PRO A 212 -0.19 6.66 17.32
C PRO A 212 -1.02 6.11 16.16
N GLU A 213 -2.14 5.43 16.43
CA GLU A 213 -3.03 4.87 15.40
C GLU A 213 -3.61 5.94 14.47
N GLN A 214 -4.00 7.10 15.01
CA GLN A 214 -4.53 8.21 14.20
C GLN A 214 -3.45 8.80 13.29
N ALA A 215 -2.22 8.92 13.78
CA ALA A 215 -1.10 9.42 12.98
C ALA A 215 -0.74 8.45 11.85
N GLN A 216 -0.67 7.15 12.15
CA GLN A 216 -0.46 6.11 11.13
C GLN A 216 -1.61 6.07 10.12
N PHE A 217 -2.86 6.13 10.57
CA PHE A 217 -4.02 6.21 9.68
C PHE A 217 -3.94 7.42 8.74
N SER A 218 -3.58 8.60 9.26
CA SER A 218 -3.43 9.80 8.44
C SER A 218 -2.28 9.69 7.42
N ARG A 219 -1.18 9.01 7.76
CA ARG A 219 -0.06 8.73 6.85
C ARG A 219 -0.49 7.74 5.77
N ASN A 220 -1.13 6.63 6.14
CA ASN A 220 -1.62 5.61 5.21
C ASN A 220 -2.68 6.18 4.27
N ALA A 221 -3.58 7.02 4.77
CA ALA A 221 -4.56 7.72 3.94
C ALA A 221 -3.92 8.65 2.89
N ARG A 222 -2.76 9.27 3.19
CA ARG A 222 -2.00 10.04 2.20
C ARG A 222 -1.34 9.15 1.16
N VAL A 223 -0.77 8.01 1.58
CA VAL A 223 -0.18 7.02 0.67
C VAL A 223 -1.23 6.45 -0.27
N ALA A 224 -2.40 6.05 0.25
CA ALA A 224 -3.51 5.56 -0.55
C ALA A 224 -4.02 6.57 -1.59
N LYS A 225 -4.04 7.87 -1.26
CA LYS A 225 -4.38 8.93 -2.23
C LYS A 225 -3.33 9.07 -3.34
N LEU A 226 -2.06 8.89 -3.02
CA LEU A 226 -0.99 8.91 -4.02
C LEU A 226 -1.06 7.67 -4.92
N GLU A 227 -1.35 6.50 -4.33
CA GLU A 227 -1.57 5.24 -5.04
C GLU A 227 -2.77 5.33 -5.98
N GLU A 228 -3.92 5.84 -5.52
CA GLU A 228 -5.09 6.06 -6.38
C GLU A 228 -4.77 7.02 -7.55
N ARG A 229 -3.97 8.06 -7.30
CA ARG A 229 -3.54 8.97 -8.37
C ARG A 229 -2.56 8.28 -9.33
N LEU A 230 -1.65 7.45 -8.82
CA LEU A 230 -0.72 6.66 -9.64
C LEU A 230 -1.50 5.68 -10.51
N GLU A 231 -2.45 4.94 -9.95
CA GLU A 231 -3.32 4.02 -10.67
C GLU A 231 -4.10 4.72 -11.78
N ARG A 232 -4.64 5.93 -11.52
CA ARG A 232 -5.30 6.72 -12.58
C ARG A 232 -4.33 7.13 -13.69
N LEU A 233 -3.08 7.47 -13.36
CA LEU A 233 -2.06 7.80 -14.37
C LEU A 233 -1.63 6.56 -15.16
N GLU A 234 -1.48 5.42 -14.49
CA GLU A 234 -1.18 4.12 -15.10
C GLU A 234 -2.33 3.62 -15.96
N ALA A 235 -3.59 3.85 -15.58
CA ALA A 235 -4.74 3.51 -16.42
C ALA A 235 -4.77 4.33 -17.72
N VAL A 236 -4.31 5.58 -17.67
CA VAL A 236 -4.24 6.46 -18.85
C VAL A 236 -3.05 6.09 -19.76
N LEU A 237 -1.88 5.79 -19.19
CA LEU A 237 -0.72 5.34 -19.99
C LEU A 237 -0.83 3.87 -20.43
N GLY A 238 -1.64 3.07 -19.73
CA GLY A 238 -1.76 1.62 -19.90
C GLY A 238 -0.93 0.86 -18.86
N GLN A 239 -1.56 -0.14 -18.22
CA GLN A 239 -0.93 -0.99 -17.19
C GLN A 239 0.07 -2.03 -17.74
N GLY A 240 0.26 -2.10 -19.06
CA GLY A 240 1.05 -3.15 -19.71
C GLY A 240 2.20 -2.58 -20.53
N SER A 241 3.39 -3.17 -20.35
CA SER A 241 4.55 -2.99 -21.22
C SER A 241 4.18 -3.23 -22.69
N ASP A 242 3.19 -4.08 -22.99
CA ASP A 242 2.75 -4.36 -24.36
C ASP A 242 2.06 -3.17 -25.02
N LYS A 243 1.19 -2.44 -24.29
CA LYS A 243 0.49 -1.27 -24.85
C LYS A 243 1.42 -0.10 -25.07
N VAL A 244 2.35 0.10 -24.14
CA VAL A 244 3.42 1.10 -24.28
C VAL A 244 4.39 0.64 -25.38
N GLY A 245 4.73 -0.65 -25.45
CA GLY A 245 5.59 -1.26 -26.46
C GLY A 245 5.08 -1.07 -27.89
N ILE A 246 3.76 -1.19 -28.12
CA ILE A 246 3.15 -0.87 -29.43
C ILE A 246 3.32 0.61 -29.79
N LEU A 247 3.20 1.52 -28.81
CA LEU A 247 3.37 2.96 -29.03
C LEU A 247 4.85 3.36 -29.21
N THR A 248 5.76 2.64 -28.57
CA THR A 248 7.22 2.91 -28.59
C THR A 248 8.00 2.04 -29.58
N ALA A 249 7.32 1.15 -30.32
CA ALA A 249 7.92 0.31 -31.36
C ALA A 249 8.55 1.18 -32.47
N ASP A 250 7.89 2.27 -32.85
CA ASP A 250 8.39 3.24 -33.82
C ASP A 250 9.61 4.06 -33.30
N THR A 251 9.91 4.00 -31.99
CA THR A 251 10.92 4.83 -31.33
C THR A 251 11.96 4.04 -30.54
N ASP A 252 12.20 2.76 -30.86
CA ASP A 252 13.19 1.91 -30.17
C ASP A 252 13.05 1.93 -28.63
N ASN A 253 11.83 1.77 -28.11
CA ASN A 253 11.53 1.78 -26.67
C ASN A 253 11.84 3.10 -25.93
N LYS A 254 12.05 4.19 -26.66
CA LYS A 254 12.14 5.52 -26.05
C LYS A 254 10.76 5.99 -25.61
N GLY A 255 10.71 6.83 -24.56
CA GLY A 255 9.48 7.17 -23.86
C GLY A 255 8.38 7.76 -24.75
N VAL A 256 7.13 7.72 -24.26
CA VAL A 256 5.91 8.17 -24.96
C VAL A 256 6.04 9.57 -25.60
N VAL A 257 6.82 10.46 -24.99
CA VAL A 257 7.07 11.82 -25.49
C VAL A 257 7.82 11.82 -26.82
N GLU A 258 8.77 10.91 -27.02
CA GLU A 258 9.52 10.80 -28.28
C GLU A 258 8.65 10.22 -29.39
N SER A 259 7.78 9.25 -29.07
CA SER A 259 6.78 8.71 -30.00
C SER A 259 5.79 9.80 -30.43
N VAL A 260 5.32 10.64 -29.51
CA VAL A 260 4.50 11.83 -29.82
C VAL A 260 5.30 12.85 -30.65
N GLY A 261 6.60 13.02 -30.37
CA GLY A 261 7.49 13.88 -31.16
C GLY A 261 7.63 13.41 -32.61
N VAL A 262 7.78 12.11 -32.82
CA VAL A 262 7.79 11.48 -34.16
C VAL A 262 6.41 11.61 -34.82
N LEU A 263 5.32 11.43 -34.08
CA LEU A 263 3.97 11.66 -34.62
C LEU A 263 3.78 13.13 -35.04
N ASN A 264 4.29 14.08 -34.26
CA ASN A 264 4.22 15.50 -34.55
C ASN A 264 5.11 15.90 -35.74
N SER A 265 6.28 15.28 -35.90
CA SER A 265 7.09 15.48 -37.10
C SER A 265 6.41 14.87 -38.33
N LYS A 266 5.84 13.67 -38.22
CA LYS A 266 4.98 13.05 -39.26
C LYS A 266 3.77 13.94 -39.60
N LEU A 267 3.14 14.58 -38.62
CA LEU A 267 2.05 15.53 -38.81
C LEU A 267 2.51 16.79 -39.54
N SER A 268 3.68 17.31 -39.19
CA SER A 268 4.28 18.46 -39.88
C SER A 268 4.69 18.13 -41.33
N LEU A 269 5.02 16.87 -41.63
CA LEU A 269 5.26 16.39 -43.00
C LEU A 269 3.96 16.24 -43.80
N LEU A 270 2.82 16.07 -43.12
CA LEU A 270 1.50 15.99 -43.75
C LEU A 270 1.04 17.34 -44.32
N GLU A 271 1.71 18.45 -43.98
CA GLU A 271 1.45 19.76 -44.54
C GLU A 271 2.26 19.95 -45.85
N PRO A 272 1.62 19.81 -47.04
CA PRO A 272 2.34 19.71 -48.32
C PRO A 272 3.15 20.97 -48.67
N SER A 273 2.72 22.15 -48.20
CA SER A 273 3.44 23.41 -48.38
C SER A 273 4.79 23.47 -47.66
N ASN A 274 4.93 22.76 -46.55
CA ASN A 274 6.17 22.70 -45.79
C ASN A 274 7.10 21.61 -46.34
N LEU A 275 6.54 20.51 -46.87
CA LEU A 275 7.31 19.45 -47.51
C LEU A 275 8.08 19.97 -48.74
N ASP A 276 7.41 20.69 -49.64
CA ASP A 276 8.04 21.25 -50.85
C ASP A 276 9.16 22.26 -50.52
N GLN A 277 8.97 23.09 -49.49
CA GLN A 277 9.99 24.05 -49.06
C GLN A 277 11.19 23.36 -48.40
N VAL A 278 10.95 22.28 -47.66
CA VAL A 278 12.00 21.48 -47.01
C VAL A 278 12.80 20.72 -48.07
N ASP A 279 12.17 20.14 -49.08
CA ASP A 279 12.85 19.43 -50.17
C ASP A 279 13.76 20.34 -50.99
N VAL A 280 13.30 21.55 -51.33
CA VAL A 280 14.14 22.54 -52.05
C VAL A 280 15.35 22.96 -51.20
N ARG A 281 15.18 23.12 -49.88
CA ARG A 281 16.29 23.45 -48.97
C ARG A 281 17.24 22.26 -48.78
N LEU A 282 16.73 21.04 -48.68
CA LEU A 282 17.52 19.81 -48.60
C LEU A 282 18.38 19.63 -49.84
N ALA A 283 17.82 19.81 -51.04
CA ALA A 283 18.57 19.74 -52.29
C ALA A 283 19.73 20.75 -52.33
N SER A 284 19.50 21.98 -51.84
CA SER A 284 20.55 23.01 -51.73
C SER A 284 21.64 22.63 -50.73
N VAL A 285 21.29 22.05 -49.59
CA VAL A 285 22.24 21.59 -48.58
C VAL A 285 23.05 20.40 -49.10
N LEU A 286 22.42 19.44 -49.78
CA LEU A 286 23.07 18.28 -50.37
C LEU A 286 24.10 18.70 -51.42
N GLN A 287 23.78 19.68 -52.25
CA GLN A 287 24.72 20.26 -53.21
C GLN A 287 25.93 20.91 -52.52
N LYS A 288 25.71 21.67 -51.43
CA LYS A 288 26.80 22.28 -50.66
C LYS A 288 27.63 21.24 -49.92
N LEU A 289 27.02 20.16 -49.43
CA LEU A 289 27.69 19.08 -48.72
C LEU A 289 28.59 18.26 -49.66
N ASN A 290 28.14 18.00 -50.89
CA ASN A 290 28.97 17.39 -51.92
C ASN A 290 30.19 18.26 -52.28
N GLN A 291 30.02 19.57 -52.41
CA GLN A 291 31.13 20.51 -52.64
C GLN A 291 32.14 20.57 -51.47
N ILE A 292 31.70 20.30 -50.25
CA ILE A 292 32.56 20.24 -49.07
C ILE A 292 33.25 18.87 -48.98
N GLY A 293 32.55 17.78 -49.34
CA GLY A 293 33.09 16.43 -49.42
C GLY A 293 34.26 16.32 -50.41
N GLU A 294 34.12 16.95 -51.58
CA GLU A 294 35.21 17.04 -52.57
C GLU A 294 36.46 17.75 -52.05
N LYS A 295 36.31 18.67 -51.08
CA LYS A 295 37.43 19.42 -50.48
C LYS A 295 38.06 18.75 -49.27
N LYS A 296 37.46 17.69 -48.71
CA LYS A 296 37.82 17.12 -47.40
C LYS A 296 38.42 15.70 -47.45
N SER A 297 38.73 15.14 -48.63
CA SER A 297 39.30 13.80 -48.78
C SER A 297 40.79 13.67 -48.37
N GLY A 298 41.12 14.10 -47.15
CA GLY A 298 42.43 13.89 -46.52
C GLY A 298 42.43 12.65 -45.62
N GLN A 299 43.23 11.65 -45.97
CA GLN A 299 43.29 10.29 -45.39
C GLN A 299 43.65 10.21 -43.88
N ALA A 300 43.99 11.33 -43.24
CA ALA A 300 44.44 11.37 -41.83
C ALA A 300 43.29 11.43 -40.80
N ASP A 301 42.04 11.64 -41.25
CA ASP A 301 40.88 11.68 -40.35
C ASP A 301 40.33 10.28 -40.04
N LEU A 302 40.67 9.22 -40.79
CA LEU A 302 40.00 7.92 -40.67
C LEU A 302 40.22 7.23 -39.30
N ASP A 303 41.45 7.19 -38.79
CA ASP A 303 41.75 6.57 -37.50
C ASP A 303 41.16 7.38 -36.32
N ARG A 304 41.13 8.71 -36.47
CA ARG A 304 40.48 9.59 -35.49
C ARG A 304 38.96 9.43 -35.55
N GLN A 305 38.40 9.30 -36.75
CA GLN A 305 36.99 9.05 -36.98
C GLN A 305 36.58 7.72 -36.35
N ASN A 306 37.38 6.66 -36.51
CA ASN A 306 37.15 5.35 -35.91
C ASN A 306 37.15 5.44 -34.38
N LYS A 307 38.16 6.07 -33.78
CA LYS A 307 38.21 6.30 -32.32
C LYS A 307 37.04 7.15 -31.80
N VAL A 308 36.64 8.17 -32.56
CA VAL A 308 35.48 9.01 -32.20
C VAL A 308 34.18 8.22 -32.32
N THR A 309 34.07 7.32 -33.29
CA THR A 309 32.91 6.43 -33.45
C THR A 309 32.84 5.42 -32.31
N GLU A 310 33.96 4.79 -31.94
CA GLU A 310 34.03 3.92 -30.76
C GLU A 310 33.65 4.65 -29.47
N LEU A 311 34.13 5.89 -29.28
CA LEU A 311 33.76 6.73 -28.14
C LEU A 311 32.28 7.09 -28.15
N TYR A 312 31.71 7.38 -29.33
CA TYR A 312 30.30 7.68 -29.49
C TYR A 312 29.43 6.45 -29.14
N ASP A 313 29.82 5.26 -29.59
CA ASP A 313 29.12 4.02 -29.26
C ASP A 313 29.18 3.70 -27.78
N MET A 314 30.33 3.93 -27.13
CA MET A 314 30.44 3.84 -25.68
C MET A 314 29.50 4.84 -25.00
N VAL A 315 29.54 6.11 -25.37
CA VAL A 315 28.66 7.14 -24.77
C VAL A 315 27.18 6.79 -24.96
N LYS A 316 26.79 6.30 -26.14
CA LYS A 316 25.42 5.87 -26.45
C LYS A 316 24.96 4.72 -25.55
N LYS A 317 25.83 3.74 -25.26
CA LYS A 317 25.54 2.65 -24.31
C LYS A 317 25.37 3.16 -22.87
N TRP A 318 26.13 4.18 -22.47
CA TRP A 318 26.07 4.76 -21.12
C TRP A 318 24.98 5.81 -20.93
N ASP A 319 24.36 6.31 -22.01
CA ASP A 319 23.33 7.35 -21.93
C ASP A 319 22.06 6.82 -21.23
N SER A 320 21.65 5.58 -21.52
CA SER A 320 20.53 4.93 -20.82
C SER A 320 20.82 4.67 -19.33
N ILE A 321 22.09 4.38 -19.00
CA ILE A 321 22.54 4.16 -17.62
C ILE A 321 22.60 5.50 -16.87
N ARG A 322 22.96 6.59 -17.54
CA ARG A 322 23.02 7.93 -16.93
C ARG A 322 21.66 8.34 -16.35
N ASP A 323 20.59 8.13 -17.10
CA ASP A 323 19.26 8.55 -16.69
C ASP A 323 18.72 7.69 -15.53
N THR A 324 19.14 6.43 -15.44
CA THR A 324 18.72 5.51 -14.37
C THR A 324 19.57 5.62 -13.09
N LEU A 325 20.82 6.09 -13.19
CA LEU A 325 21.73 6.23 -12.05
C LEU A 325 21.18 7.04 -10.86
N PRO A 326 20.60 8.26 -11.04
CA PRO A 326 20.03 9.00 -9.91
C PRO A 326 18.87 8.25 -9.25
N HIS A 327 18.03 7.55 -10.03
CA HIS A 327 16.94 6.73 -9.49
C HIS A 327 17.45 5.55 -8.65
N VAL A 328 18.55 4.92 -9.06
CA VAL A 328 19.19 3.86 -8.26
C VAL A 328 19.74 4.41 -6.95
N VAL A 329 20.37 5.60 -6.98
CA VAL A 329 20.88 6.26 -5.77
C VAL A 329 19.74 6.65 -4.83
N ASP A 330 18.66 7.24 -5.33
CA ASP A 330 17.48 7.58 -4.51
C ASP A 330 16.85 6.34 -3.89
N ARG A 331 16.79 5.23 -4.64
CA ARG A 331 16.31 3.95 -4.11
C ARG A 331 17.23 3.43 -3.01
N LEU A 332 18.55 3.50 -3.17
CA LEU A 332 19.52 3.13 -2.13
C LEU A 332 19.38 3.99 -0.87
N VAL A 333 19.14 5.30 -1.04
CA VAL A 333 18.90 6.22 0.09
C VAL A 333 17.60 5.85 0.80
N SER A 334 16.52 5.58 0.06
CA SER A 334 15.23 5.17 0.64
C SER A 334 15.30 3.82 1.38
N LEU A 335 16.16 2.90 0.92
CA LEU A 335 16.37 1.58 1.49
C LEU A 335 17.50 1.55 2.54
N LYS A 336 18.17 2.68 2.79
CA LYS A 336 19.29 2.76 3.73
C LYS A 336 18.92 2.25 5.12
N ASP A 337 17.80 2.73 5.67
CA ASP A 337 17.37 2.35 7.02
C ASP A 337 17.06 0.85 7.11
N LEU A 338 16.50 0.26 6.05
CA LEU A 338 16.24 -1.17 5.97
C LEU A 338 17.56 -1.97 5.89
N HIS A 339 18.53 -1.51 5.09
CA HIS A 339 19.84 -2.14 5.01
C HIS A 339 20.60 -2.05 6.34
N GLU A 340 20.48 -0.92 7.06
CA GLU A 340 21.07 -0.75 8.38
C GLU A 340 20.43 -1.68 9.41
N GLN A 341 19.10 -1.82 9.39
CA GLN A 341 18.39 -2.80 10.22
C GLN A 341 18.79 -4.24 9.89
N ALA A 342 18.94 -4.59 8.62
CA ALA A 342 19.39 -5.91 8.20
C ALA A 342 20.83 -6.22 8.69
N LEU A 343 21.72 -5.21 8.65
CA LEU A 343 23.07 -5.33 9.19
C LEU A 343 23.04 -5.56 10.71
N GLN A 344 22.26 -4.76 11.45
CA GLN A 344 22.09 -4.92 12.89
C GLN A 344 21.46 -6.28 13.23
N PHE A 345 20.51 -6.76 12.44
CA PHE A 345 19.89 -8.07 12.62
C PHE A 345 20.90 -9.21 12.48
N SER A 346 21.79 -9.16 11.49
CA SER A 346 22.87 -10.15 11.32
C SER A 346 23.80 -10.18 12.54
N GLN A 347 24.15 -9.01 13.09
CA GLN A 347 24.96 -8.91 14.31
C GLN A 347 24.21 -9.46 15.53
N LEU A 348 22.95 -9.08 15.72
CA LEU A 348 22.10 -9.59 16.81
C LEU A 348 21.94 -11.11 16.73
N LEU A 349 21.81 -11.67 15.53
CA LEU A 349 21.73 -13.11 15.31
C LEU A 349 23.03 -13.82 15.70
N SER A 350 24.18 -13.26 15.35
CA SER A 350 25.48 -13.79 15.79
C SER A 350 25.66 -13.70 17.31
N HIS A 351 25.24 -12.60 17.93
CA HIS A 351 25.24 -12.47 19.39
C HIS A 351 24.31 -13.48 20.07
N LEU A 352 23.13 -13.73 19.49
CA LEU A 352 22.19 -14.70 19.98
C LEU A 352 22.72 -16.13 19.84
N ASP A 353 23.39 -16.47 18.73
CA ASP A 353 24.03 -17.77 18.55
C ASP A 353 25.15 -17.99 19.58
N ASN A 354 26.01 -17.00 19.80
CA ASN A 354 27.04 -17.07 20.84
C ASN A 354 26.42 -17.24 22.24
N ALA A 355 25.39 -16.47 22.57
CA ALA A 355 24.68 -16.60 23.84
C ALA A 355 24.03 -17.98 23.98
N GLN A 356 23.47 -18.54 22.90
CA GLN A 356 22.90 -19.89 22.90
C GLN A 356 23.98 -20.96 23.09
N GLN A 357 25.16 -20.81 22.49
CA GLN A 357 26.31 -21.71 22.72
C GLN A 357 26.80 -21.62 24.17
N GLU A 358 26.90 -20.42 24.76
CA GLU A 358 27.23 -20.23 26.18
C GLU A 358 26.19 -20.86 27.12
N ILE A 359 24.90 -20.69 26.83
CA ILE A 359 23.83 -21.34 27.62
C ILE A 359 23.91 -22.87 27.48
N THR A 360 24.20 -23.38 26.29
CA THR A 360 24.31 -24.83 26.05
C THR A 360 25.51 -25.43 26.80
N THR A 361 26.65 -24.74 26.80
CA THR A 361 27.85 -25.18 27.53
C THR A 361 27.65 -25.10 29.04
N THR A 362 27.04 -24.02 29.56
CA THR A 362 26.72 -23.90 30.99
C THR A 362 25.69 -24.94 31.45
N LEU A 363 24.68 -25.25 30.63
CA LEU A 363 23.72 -26.32 30.88
C LEU A 363 24.41 -27.69 30.91
N GLY A 364 25.35 -27.95 30.00
CA GLY A 364 26.21 -29.14 30.02
C GLY A 364 27.00 -29.26 31.32
N ALA A 365 27.64 -28.17 31.76
CA ALA A 365 28.39 -28.12 33.01
C ALA A 365 27.51 -28.34 34.25
N HIS A 366 26.30 -27.77 34.28
CA HIS A 366 25.31 -28.03 35.34
C HIS A 366 24.84 -29.49 35.34
N GLY A 367 24.63 -30.09 34.16
CA GLY A 367 24.31 -31.50 34.01
C GLY A 367 25.41 -32.41 34.58
N ASP A 368 26.68 -32.10 34.30
CA ASP A 368 27.81 -32.84 34.85
C ASP A 368 27.98 -32.64 36.36
N MET A 369 27.71 -31.42 36.86
CA MET A 369 27.70 -31.16 38.30
C MET A 369 26.59 -31.93 39.01
N MET A 370 25.40 -32.06 38.40
CA MET A 370 24.32 -32.90 38.92
C MET A 370 24.69 -34.39 38.92
N LYS A 371 25.33 -34.90 37.85
CA LYS A 371 25.82 -36.29 37.82
C LYS A 371 26.85 -36.54 38.92
N LYS A 372 27.78 -35.60 39.14
CA LYS A 372 28.74 -35.67 40.25
C LYS A 372 28.04 -35.65 41.59
N LEU A 373 27.05 -34.78 41.80
CA LEU A 373 26.29 -34.70 43.04
C LEU A 373 25.49 -35.99 43.29
N GLN A 374 24.89 -36.58 42.25
CA GLN A 374 24.22 -37.87 42.33
C GLN A 374 25.20 -39.00 42.69
N ALA A 375 26.39 -39.02 42.10
CA ALA A 375 27.43 -39.99 42.44
C ALA A 375 27.89 -39.83 43.90
N MET A 376 28.17 -38.59 44.34
CA MET A 376 28.52 -38.27 45.73
C MET A 376 27.40 -38.66 46.70
N PHE A 377 26.13 -38.44 46.35
CA PHE A 377 25.01 -38.84 47.19
C PHE A 377 24.88 -40.37 47.28
N LYS A 378 25.13 -41.09 46.18
CA LYS A 378 25.13 -42.56 46.17
C LYS A 378 26.27 -43.13 47.02
N GLU A 379 27.46 -42.55 46.93
CA GLU A 379 28.61 -42.92 47.75
C GLU A 379 28.37 -42.59 49.24
N ASN A 380 27.88 -41.39 49.55
CA ASN A 380 27.52 -40.98 50.91
C ASN A 380 26.40 -41.85 51.50
N SER A 381 25.39 -42.21 50.71
CA SER A 381 24.34 -43.13 51.14
C SER A 381 24.91 -44.52 51.44
N GLY A 382 25.85 -45.00 50.64
CA GLY A 382 26.54 -46.28 50.87
C GLY A 382 27.39 -46.26 52.14
N THR A 383 28.13 -45.16 52.39
CA THR A 383 28.93 -45.02 53.62
C THR A 383 28.04 -44.87 54.86
N ILE A 384 26.94 -44.13 54.78
CA ILE A 384 25.95 -44.05 55.87
C ILE A 384 25.37 -45.43 56.16
N GLN A 385 25.00 -46.21 55.14
CA GLN A 385 24.49 -47.56 55.32
C GLN A 385 25.52 -48.47 56.01
N ALA A 386 26.77 -48.46 55.55
CA ALA A 386 27.85 -49.23 56.17
C ALA A 386 28.11 -48.79 57.62
N ASN A 387 28.06 -47.49 57.90
CA ASN A 387 28.20 -46.95 59.25
C ASN A 387 27.05 -47.40 60.16
N CYS A 388 25.80 -47.36 59.67
CA CYS A 388 24.62 -47.85 60.38
C CYS A 388 24.72 -49.36 60.67
N GLU A 389 25.15 -50.16 59.70
CA GLU A 389 25.39 -51.60 59.90
C GLU A 389 26.46 -51.85 60.96
N SER A 390 27.56 -51.08 60.95
CA SER A 390 28.62 -51.17 61.97
C SER A 390 28.11 -50.79 63.37
N LEU A 391 27.25 -49.77 63.47
CA LEU A 391 26.61 -49.34 64.70
C LEU A 391 25.64 -50.41 65.22
N ASP A 392 24.81 -50.98 64.34
CA ASP A 392 23.89 -52.07 64.69
C ASP A 392 24.64 -53.31 65.18
N GLN A 393 25.76 -53.66 64.53
CA GLN A 393 26.65 -54.73 65.01
C GLN A 393 27.23 -54.42 66.40
N ARG A 394 27.66 -53.19 66.66
CA ARG A 394 28.17 -52.76 67.97
C ARG A 394 27.08 -52.75 69.05
N VAL A 395 25.87 -52.32 68.73
CA VAL A 395 24.72 -52.33 69.64
C VAL A 395 24.35 -53.77 69.98
N LYS A 396 24.33 -54.68 68.99
CA LYS A 396 24.12 -56.12 69.23
C LYS A 396 25.20 -56.75 70.10
N ALA A 397 26.45 -56.31 69.97
CA ALA A 397 27.56 -56.78 70.82
C ALA A 397 27.45 -56.29 72.27
N LEU A 398 26.81 -55.14 72.51
CA LEU A 398 26.56 -54.58 73.84
C LEU A 398 25.25 -55.08 74.49
N GLY A 399 24.33 -55.65 73.69
CA GLY A 399 23.03 -56.16 74.13
C GLY A 399 23.04 -57.59 74.66
N LYS A 400 24.16 -58.08 75.20
CA LYS A 400 24.28 -59.38 75.88
C LYS A 400 24.64 -59.22 77.35
#